data_AF-A0A2S8FZY5-F1
#
_entry.id   AF-A0A2S8FZY5-F1
#
_cell.length_a   1.000
_cell.length_b   1.000
_cell.length_c   1.000
_cell.angle_alpha   90.00
_cell.angle_beta   90.00
_cell.angle_gamma   90.00
#
_symmetry.space_group_name_H-M   'P 1'
#
loop_
_entity.id
_entity.type
_entity.pdbx_description
1 polymer ?
#
loop_
_entity_poly.entity_id
_entity_poly.type
_entity_poly.pdbx_seq_one_letter_code
_entity_poly.pdbx_strand_id
1 'polypeptide(L)'
;MAKKADALEKEYFVVELKNDTCSPVQFPPLQRMLRAEFSPNEIRLRDAASHERMGLLPGVIAGQRIELIIQDLDPLGPGRIPGQGRILEPLHLPEHARTKDWIERLPARLETQADLADVDAGTWLFWMARLVEDGLAVPLASSFELPSPQAVKDRFGEPIYSGIGQPPEKIKRRELADRLLEALLEKLGASLEELA
;
A
#
# COMPACT_ATOMS: atom_id res chain seq x y z
N MET A 1 -27.10 -24.96 30.52
CA MET A 1 -26.02 -23.97 30.74
C MET A 1 -25.42 -23.64 29.39
N ALA A 2 -25.82 -22.52 28.78
CA ALA A 2 -25.22 -22.06 27.53
C ALA A 2 -23.83 -21.50 27.85
N LYS A 3 -22.77 -22.08 27.29
CA LYS A 3 -21.44 -21.45 27.28
C LYS A 3 -21.60 -20.12 26.54
N LYS A 4 -21.48 -19.00 27.26
CA LYS A 4 -21.15 -17.71 26.64
C LYS A 4 -19.87 -17.97 25.85
N ALA A 5 -19.95 -17.91 24.53
CA ALA A 5 -18.76 -17.80 23.71
C ALA A 5 -18.11 -16.47 24.14
N ASP A 6 -16.98 -16.55 24.83
CA ASP A 6 -16.15 -15.37 25.06
C ASP A 6 -15.87 -14.77 23.69
N ALA A 7 -16.34 -13.55 23.48
CA ALA A 7 -15.96 -12.79 22.31
C ALA A 7 -14.45 -12.59 22.45
N LEU A 8 -13.66 -13.33 21.67
CA LEU A 8 -12.22 -13.11 21.57
C LEU A 8 -12.01 -11.61 21.34
N GLU A 9 -11.32 -10.97 22.28
CA GLU A 9 -10.93 -9.57 22.13
C GLU A 9 -10.05 -9.50 20.88
N LYS A 10 -10.57 -8.87 19.82
CA LYS A 10 -9.83 -8.69 18.59
C LYS A 10 -8.89 -7.52 18.77
N GLU A 11 -7.61 -7.77 18.64
CA GLU A 11 -6.62 -6.70 18.62
C GLU A 11 -6.53 -6.14 17.21
N TYR A 12 -6.29 -4.83 17.10
CA TYR A 12 -6.21 -4.17 15.82
C TYR A 12 -5.19 -3.04 15.82
N PHE A 13 -4.65 -2.77 14.64
CA PHE A 13 -3.80 -1.62 14.38
C PHE A 13 -4.12 -1.04 13.00
N VAL A 14 -4.16 0.28 12.91
CA VAL A 14 -4.43 1.02 11.68
C VAL A 14 -3.37 2.09 11.48
N VAL A 15 -2.76 2.11 10.30
CA VAL A 15 -1.92 3.23 9.83
C VAL A 15 -2.52 3.86 8.59
N GLU A 16 -2.30 5.15 8.43
CA GLU A 16 -2.62 5.89 7.21
C GLU A 16 -1.32 6.35 6.57
N LEU A 17 -1.17 6.06 5.27
CA LEU A 17 -0.01 6.53 4.53
C LEU A 17 -0.05 8.06 4.44
N LYS A 18 1.07 8.68 4.76
CA LYS A 18 1.27 10.12 4.74
C LYS A 18 2.65 10.36 4.13
N ASN A 19 2.70 10.75 2.87
CA ASN A 19 3.95 11.00 2.18
C ASN A 19 3.91 12.40 1.58
N ASP A 20 4.81 13.25 2.05
CA ASP A 20 5.09 14.59 1.53
C ASP A 20 5.64 14.57 0.10
N THR A 21 6.17 13.43 -0.35
CA THR A 21 6.75 13.28 -1.71
C THR A 21 5.75 12.79 -2.77
N CYS A 22 4.47 12.56 -2.42
CA CYS A 22 3.46 11.89 -3.26
C CYS A 22 3.93 10.56 -3.90
N SER A 23 5.05 9.99 -3.44
CA SER A 23 5.65 8.83 -4.08
C SER A 23 4.96 7.57 -3.58
N PRO A 24 4.46 6.70 -4.48
CA PRO A 24 3.75 5.52 -4.07
C PRO A 24 4.72 4.54 -3.40
N VAL A 25 4.35 3.95 -2.27
CA VAL A 25 5.19 3.01 -1.52
C VAL A 25 4.94 1.60 -2.07
N GLN A 26 5.99 0.86 -2.42
CA GLN A 26 5.79 -0.54 -2.78
C GLN A 26 5.45 -1.34 -1.52
N PHE A 27 4.41 -2.14 -1.59
CA PHE A 27 4.06 -3.12 -0.56
C PHE A 27 4.35 -4.52 -1.10
N PRO A 28 5.56 -5.07 -0.85
CA PRO A 28 6.00 -6.32 -1.47
C PRO A 28 5.11 -7.53 -1.17
N PRO A 29 4.48 -7.68 0.00
CA PRO A 29 3.53 -8.76 0.23
C PRO A 29 2.42 -8.85 -0.82
N LEU A 30 2.03 -7.71 -1.41
CA LEU A 30 1.01 -7.66 -2.47
C LEU A 30 1.55 -7.34 -3.85
N GLN A 31 2.86 -7.10 -3.96
CA GLN A 31 3.49 -6.58 -5.18
C GLN A 31 2.76 -5.34 -5.74
N ARG A 32 2.09 -4.58 -4.88
CA ARG A 32 1.26 -3.43 -5.24
C ARG A 32 1.93 -2.14 -4.80
N MET A 33 1.68 -1.07 -5.55
CA MET A 33 2.06 0.28 -5.18
C MET A 33 0.94 0.89 -4.34
N LEU A 34 1.25 1.30 -3.12
CA LEU A 34 0.32 1.97 -2.23
C LEU A 34 0.44 3.48 -2.37
N ARG A 35 -0.70 4.17 -2.28
CA ARG A 35 -0.80 5.60 -2.50
C ARG A 35 -0.93 6.33 -1.18
N ALA A 36 -0.04 7.28 -0.97
CA ALA A 36 -0.04 8.13 0.22
C ALA A 36 -1.01 9.31 0.14
N GLU A 37 -1.52 9.59 -1.06
CA GLU A 37 -2.57 10.58 -1.30
C GLU A 37 -3.41 10.10 -2.46
N PHE A 38 -4.71 10.41 -2.41
CA PHE A 38 -5.58 10.32 -3.57
C PHE A 38 -5.93 11.73 -4.01
N SER A 39 -5.33 12.17 -5.12
CA SER A 39 -5.67 13.43 -5.76
C SER A 39 -6.70 13.18 -6.84
N PRO A 40 -7.94 13.63 -6.69
CA PRO A 40 -8.95 13.43 -7.72
C PRO A 40 -8.62 14.20 -9.01
N ASN A 41 -7.72 15.19 -8.95
CA ASN A 41 -7.19 15.90 -10.12
C ASN A 41 -6.25 15.02 -10.99
N GLU A 42 -5.75 13.90 -10.46
CA GLU A 42 -5.03 12.87 -11.23
C GLU A 42 -5.98 11.95 -12.00
N ILE A 43 -7.26 11.88 -11.61
CA ILE A 43 -8.29 11.38 -12.53
C ILE A 43 -8.33 12.41 -13.65
N ARG A 44 -7.56 12.16 -14.71
CA ARG A 44 -7.67 12.89 -15.95
C ARG A 44 -9.04 12.60 -16.52
N LEU A 45 -10.04 13.34 -16.06
CA LEU A 45 -11.34 13.48 -16.68
C LEU A 45 -11.11 14.25 -17.99
N ARG A 46 -10.46 13.59 -18.93
CA ARG A 46 -10.60 13.94 -20.34
C ARG A 46 -11.91 13.30 -20.74
N ASP A 47 -12.92 14.12 -20.95
CA ASP A 47 -13.96 13.73 -21.88
C ASP A 47 -13.26 13.42 -23.22
N ALA A 48 -13.39 12.18 -23.69
CA ALA A 48 -12.80 11.72 -24.93
C ALA A 48 -13.37 12.48 -26.15
N ALA A 49 -14.53 13.10 -26.01
CA ALA A 49 -15.17 13.90 -27.05
C ALA A 49 -14.81 15.40 -26.99
N SER A 50 -14.73 16.00 -25.79
CA SER A 50 -14.56 17.47 -25.66
C SER A 50 -13.17 17.94 -25.24
N HIS A 51 -12.30 17.07 -24.73
CA HIS A 51 -11.00 17.45 -24.15
C HIS A 51 -11.05 18.52 -23.03
N GLU A 52 -12.23 18.88 -22.52
CA GLU A 52 -12.38 19.90 -21.48
C GLU A 52 -12.07 19.37 -20.08
N ARG A 53 -11.53 20.24 -19.22
CA ARG A 53 -11.30 19.94 -17.79
C ARG A 53 -12.61 20.11 -17.03
N MET A 54 -13.19 19.02 -16.53
CA MET A 54 -14.48 19.00 -15.81
C MET A 54 -14.45 19.61 -14.38
N GLY A 55 -13.63 20.63 -14.12
CA GLY A 55 -13.54 21.31 -12.81
C GLY A 55 -12.55 20.67 -11.83
N LEU A 56 -12.31 21.37 -10.72
CA LEU A 56 -11.43 20.94 -9.64
C LEU A 56 -12.26 20.26 -8.55
N LEU A 57 -11.90 19.04 -8.19
CA LEU A 57 -12.50 18.35 -7.05
C LEU A 57 -11.98 18.94 -5.73
N PRO A 58 -12.78 18.88 -4.65
CA PRO A 58 -12.40 19.46 -3.37
C PRO A 58 -11.28 18.62 -2.73
N GLY A 59 -10.08 19.19 -2.72
CA GLY A 59 -8.96 18.78 -1.86
C GLY A 59 -8.26 17.46 -2.24
N VAL A 60 -7.05 17.32 -1.72
CA VAL A 60 -6.32 16.05 -1.69
C VAL A 60 -6.98 15.17 -0.62
N ILE A 61 -7.31 13.92 -0.97
CA ILE A 61 -7.78 12.92 -0.01
C ILE A 61 -6.56 12.22 0.56
N ALA A 62 -6.56 11.97 1.87
CA ALA A 62 -5.49 11.24 2.54
C ALA A 62 -5.27 9.85 1.90
N GLY A 63 -4.07 9.30 2.07
CA GLY A 63 -3.64 8.05 1.47
C GLY A 63 -4.42 6.83 1.94
N GLN A 64 -4.07 5.69 1.34
CA GLN A 64 -4.64 4.40 1.72
C GLN A 64 -4.37 4.10 3.20
N ARG A 65 -5.37 3.50 3.85
CA ARG A 65 -5.22 2.97 5.21
C ARG A 65 -4.86 1.51 5.14
N ILE A 66 -3.93 1.10 5.98
CA ILE A 66 -3.59 -0.30 6.19
C ILE A 66 -4.11 -0.68 7.57
N GLU A 67 -4.95 -1.71 7.61
CA GLU A 67 -5.49 -2.24 8.85
C GLU A 67 -5.04 -3.68 9.04
N LEU A 68 -4.64 -4.00 10.26
CA LEU A 68 -4.34 -5.35 10.70
C LEU A 68 -5.29 -5.69 11.84
N ILE A 69 -6.01 -6.80 11.70
CA ILE A 69 -6.83 -7.39 12.75
C ILE A 69 -6.19 -8.71 13.15
N ILE A 70 -5.85 -8.84 14.42
CA ILE A 70 -5.22 -10.03 15.00
C ILE A 70 -6.26 -10.68 15.91
N GLN A 71 -6.50 -11.98 15.71
CA GLN A 71 -7.46 -12.71 16.56
C GLN A 71 -6.85 -13.11 17.91
N ASP A 72 -5.53 -13.22 17.98
CA ASP A 72 -4.78 -13.56 19.19
C ASP A 72 -3.29 -13.15 19.02
N LEU A 73 -2.82 -12.11 19.73
CA LEU A 73 -1.37 -11.77 19.74
C LEU A 73 -0.54 -12.80 20.52
N ASP A 74 -1.14 -13.66 21.34
CA ASP A 74 -0.44 -14.62 22.18
C ASP A 74 -0.68 -16.07 21.72
N PRO A 75 -0.23 -16.47 20.50
CA PRO A 75 -0.12 -17.88 20.23
C PRO A 75 0.92 -18.41 21.21
N LEU A 76 0.62 -19.51 21.88
CA LEU A 76 1.48 -20.18 22.86
C LEU A 76 2.79 -20.73 22.23
N GLY A 77 3.62 -19.89 21.61
CA GLY A 77 4.90 -20.22 21.01
C GLY A 77 5.31 -19.35 19.81
N PRO A 78 6.60 -19.41 19.42
CA PRO A 78 7.07 -18.81 18.18
C PRO A 78 6.36 -19.44 16.97
N GLY A 79 5.71 -18.64 16.14
CA GLY A 79 4.97 -19.14 14.98
C GLY A 79 4.16 -18.08 14.22
N ARG A 80 3.60 -18.49 13.06
CA ARG A 80 2.71 -17.65 12.24
C ARG A 80 1.40 -17.39 12.99
N ILE A 81 1.16 -16.12 13.34
CA ILE A 81 -0.15 -15.70 13.84
C ILE A 81 -1.10 -15.48 12.66
N PRO A 82 -2.30 -16.07 12.68
CA PRO A 82 -3.34 -15.71 11.75
C PRO A 82 -3.78 -14.26 12.03
N GLY A 83 -3.43 -13.36 11.11
CA GLY A 83 -3.91 -12.00 11.06
C GLY A 83 -4.69 -11.77 9.76
N GLN A 84 -5.67 -10.87 9.81
CA GLN A 84 -6.34 -10.36 8.63
C GLN A 84 -5.87 -8.93 8.39
N GLY A 85 -5.01 -8.76 7.40
CA GLY A 85 -4.64 -7.44 6.92
C GLY A 85 -5.57 -7.01 5.78
N ARG A 86 -5.88 -5.73 5.71
CA ARG A 86 -6.64 -5.14 4.60
C ARG A 86 -6.10 -3.76 4.26
N ILE A 87 -6.20 -3.41 2.99
CA ILE A 87 -5.88 -2.08 2.51
C ILE A 87 -7.18 -1.40 2.11
N LEU A 88 -7.49 -0.32 2.81
CA LEU A 88 -8.67 0.48 2.54
C LEU A 88 -8.32 1.60 1.58
N GLU A 89 -8.96 1.56 0.41
CA GLU A 89 -8.95 2.66 -0.54
C GLU A 89 -9.69 3.86 0.08
N PRO A 90 -9.12 5.08 0.05
CA PRO A 90 -9.67 6.23 0.76
C PRO A 90 -11.10 6.56 0.33
N LEU A 91 -11.39 6.44 -0.97
CA LEU A 91 -12.74 6.68 -1.50
C LEU A 91 -13.81 5.73 -0.97
N HIS A 92 -13.42 4.57 -0.41
CA HIS A 92 -14.35 3.60 0.17
C HIS A 92 -14.64 3.85 1.65
N LEU A 93 -14.01 4.86 2.25
CA LEU A 93 -14.26 5.22 3.64
C LEU A 93 -15.56 6.02 3.77
N PRO A 94 -16.33 5.87 4.87
CA PRO A 94 -17.62 6.54 5.06
C PRO A 94 -17.56 8.06 4.90
N GLU A 95 -16.49 8.69 5.37
CA GLU A 95 -16.25 10.13 5.27
C GLU A 95 -16.13 10.65 3.82
N HIS A 96 -15.87 9.76 2.86
CA HIS A 96 -15.71 10.09 1.44
C HIS A 96 -16.88 9.62 0.56
N ALA A 97 -17.98 9.16 1.15
CA ALA A 97 -19.15 8.64 0.43
C ALA A 97 -19.67 9.61 -0.66
N ARG A 98 -19.75 10.92 -0.36
CA ARG A 98 -20.22 11.92 -1.33
C ARG A 98 -19.28 12.05 -2.53
N THR A 99 -17.96 11.98 -2.32
CA THR A 99 -16.97 12.06 -3.39
C THR A 99 -17.01 10.78 -4.23
N LYS A 100 -17.14 9.62 -3.58
CA LYS A 100 -17.31 8.33 -4.24
C LYS A 100 -18.56 8.32 -5.13
N ASP A 101 -19.73 8.72 -4.61
CA ASP A 101 -20.98 8.79 -5.37
C ASP A 101 -20.87 9.68 -6.60
N TRP A 102 -20.09 10.76 -6.52
CA TRP A 102 -19.84 11.64 -7.66
C TRP A 102 -18.89 10.99 -8.68
N ILE A 103 -17.82 10.34 -8.24
CA ILE A 103 -16.87 9.65 -9.14
C ILE A 103 -17.54 8.48 -9.85
N GLU A 104 -18.38 7.70 -9.16
CA GLU A 104 -19.10 6.56 -9.75
C GLU A 104 -20.12 6.96 -10.82
N ARG A 105 -20.52 8.24 -10.87
CA ARG A 105 -21.34 8.79 -11.97
C ARG A 105 -20.51 9.13 -13.21
N LEU A 106 -19.19 9.17 -13.10
CA LEU A 106 -18.30 9.33 -14.23
C LEU A 106 -18.14 7.98 -14.94
N PRO A 107 -17.86 7.96 -16.26
CA PRO A 107 -17.62 6.72 -17.00
C PRO A 107 -16.33 5.97 -16.59
N ALA A 108 -15.62 6.44 -15.55
CA ALA A 108 -14.41 5.84 -15.03
C ALA A 108 -14.72 4.79 -13.96
N ARG A 109 -14.06 3.62 -14.01
CA ARG A 109 -14.20 2.57 -12.99
C ARG A 109 -13.19 2.78 -11.86
N LEU A 110 -13.67 2.75 -10.62
CA LEU A 110 -12.82 2.63 -9.44
C LEU A 110 -12.50 1.16 -9.19
N GLU A 111 -11.24 0.84 -8.86
CA GLU A 111 -10.88 -0.49 -8.37
C GLU A 111 -11.46 -0.70 -6.97
N THR A 112 -12.12 -1.84 -6.76
CA THR A 112 -12.71 -2.21 -5.46
C THR A 112 -11.64 -2.67 -4.46
N GLN A 113 -11.98 -2.54 -3.17
CA GLN A 113 -11.22 -3.10 -2.05
C GLN A 113 -10.81 -4.55 -2.31
N ALA A 114 -9.56 -4.89 -1.97
CA ALA A 114 -9.05 -6.24 -2.04
C ALA A 114 -8.82 -6.76 -0.61
N ASP A 115 -9.58 -7.79 -0.23
CA ASP A 115 -9.27 -8.58 0.95
C ASP A 115 -8.00 -9.39 0.69
N LEU A 116 -7.16 -9.51 1.71
CA LEU A 116 -5.83 -10.12 1.57
C LEU A 116 -5.84 -11.47 2.26
N ALA A 117 -5.59 -12.51 1.47
CA ALA A 117 -5.36 -13.85 1.98
C ALA A 117 -3.85 -14.09 2.15
N ASP A 118 -3.48 -14.75 3.24
CA ASP A 118 -2.19 -15.43 3.47
C ASP A 118 -0.93 -14.62 3.84
N VAL A 119 -1.04 -13.39 4.33
CA VAL A 119 0.09 -12.70 5.00
C VAL A 119 -0.05 -12.81 6.52
N ASP A 120 0.97 -13.36 7.18
CA ASP A 120 0.97 -13.53 8.64
C ASP A 120 1.05 -12.18 9.37
N ALA A 121 0.55 -12.15 10.62
CA ALA A 121 0.50 -10.90 11.38
C ALA A 121 1.89 -10.31 11.68
N GLY A 122 2.93 -11.14 11.82
CA GLY A 122 4.30 -10.68 12.06
C GLY A 122 4.84 -9.88 10.88
N THR A 123 4.62 -10.37 9.66
CA THR A 123 4.95 -9.65 8.42
C THR A 123 4.19 -8.30 8.33
N TRP A 124 2.90 -8.28 8.69
CA TRP A 124 2.13 -7.03 8.72
C TRP A 124 2.68 -6.03 9.73
N LEU A 125 2.87 -6.46 10.99
CA LEU A 125 3.38 -5.62 12.07
C LEU A 125 4.76 -5.06 11.73
N PHE A 126 5.65 -5.88 11.18
CA PHE A 126 6.99 -5.46 10.78
C PHE A 126 6.91 -4.31 9.77
N TRP A 127 6.07 -4.48 8.76
CA TRP A 127 5.94 -3.50 7.69
C TRP A 127 5.27 -2.21 8.15
N MET A 128 4.20 -2.31 8.94
CA MET A 128 3.54 -1.15 9.54
C MET A 128 4.49 -0.37 10.47
N ALA A 129 5.28 -1.07 11.28
CA ALA A 129 6.30 -0.47 12.14
C ALA A 129 7.36 0.28 11.32
N ARG A 130 7.87 -0.34 10.26
CA ARG A 130 8.85 0.29 9.36
C ARG A 130 8.29 1.51 8.62
N LEU A 131 7.04 1.46 8.16
CA LEU A 131 6.39 2.63 7.54
C LEU A 131 6.32 3.84 8.48
N VAL A 132 5.95 3.59 9.74
CA VAL A 132 5.83 4.64 10.76
C VAL A 132 7.22 5.17 11.13
N GLU A 133 8.21 4.28 11.30
CA GLU A 133 9.60 4.64 11.58
C GLU A 133 10.24 5.47 10.46
N ASP A 134 9.96 5.12 9.19
CA ASP A 134 10.45 5.84 8.01
C ASP A 134 9.66 7.14 7.75
N GLY A 135 8.65 7.46 8.55
CA GLY A 135 7.82 8.67 8.41
C GLY A 135 6.84 8.64 7.23
N LEU A 136 6.62 7.47 6.62
CA LEU A 136 5.76 7.27 5.45
C LEU A 136 4.29 7.02 5.84
N ALA A 137 4.02 6.74 7.10
CA ALA A 137 2.69 6.52 7.63
C ALA A 137 2.54 7.09 9.04
N VAL A 138 1.31 7.37 9.43
CA VAL A 138 0.94 7.77 10.79
C VAL A 138 -0.01 6.73 11.40
N PRO A 139 0.16 6.36 12.69
CA PRO A 139 -0.84 5.59 13.40
C PRO A 139 -2.15 6.36 13.49
N LEU A 140 -3.27 5.70 13.16
CA LEU A 140 -4.60 6.29 13.30
C LEU A 140 -5.37 5.74 14.50
N ALA A 141 -5.36 4.42 14.67
CA ALA A 141 -6.10 3.74 15.72
C ALA A 141 -5.43 2.42 16.06
N SER A 142 -5.41 2.05 17.33
CA SER A 142 -4.88 0.77 17.77
C SER A 142 -5.47 0.33 19.09
N SER A 143 -5.48 -0.98 19.34
CA SER A 143 -5.74 -1.57 20.66
C SER A 143 -4.44 -1.87 21.43
N PHE A 144 -3.28 -1.73 20.79
CA PHE A 144 -1.95 -1.97 21.36
C PHE A 144 -0.93 -0.97 20.80
N GLU A 145 0.22 -0.85 21.46
CA GLU A 145 1.33 -0.04 20.96
C GLU A 145 2.08 -0.77 19.85
N LEU A 146 2.38 -0.08 18.75
CA LEU A 146 3.11 -0.67 17.64
C LEU A 146 4.52 -1.08 18.10
N PRO A 147 4.88 -2.38 18.08
CA PRO A 147 6.25 -2.79 18.41
C PRO A 147 7.25 -2.24 17.38
N SER A 148 8.49 -2.04 17.80
CA SER A 148 9.57 -1.70 16.86
C SER A 148 9.81 -2.85 15.87
N PRO A 149 10.36 -2.59 14.66
CA PRO A 149 10.67 -3.65 13.71
C PRO A 149 11.57 -4.75 14.28
N GLN A 150 12.51 -4.38 15.16
CA GLN A 150 13.36 -5.34 15.85
C GLN A 150 12.56 -6.19 16.85
N ALA A 151 11.68 -5.58 17.65
CA ALA A 151 10.84 -6.33 18.59
C ALA A 151 9.88 -7.29 17.87
N VAL A 152 9.39 -6.93 16.68
CA VAL A 152 8.60 -7.83 15.82
C VAL A 152 9.47 -9.02 15.38
N LYS A 153 10.70 -8.79 14.93
CA LYS A 153 11.64 -9.86 14.54
C LYS A 153 11.98 -10.80 15.69
N ASP A 154 12.26 -10.23 16.86
CA ASP A 154 12.61 -11.01 18.05
C ASP A 154 11.45 -11.92 18.49
N ARG A 155 10.21 -11.45 18.30
CA ARG A 155 8.99 -12.19 18.68
C ARG A 155 8.52 -13.20 17.64
N PHE A 156 8.53 -12.84 16.36
CA PHE A 156 7.91 -13.64 15.29
C PHE A 156 8.91 -14.28 14.32
N GLY A 157 10.19 -13.97 14.46
CA GLY A 157 11.24 -14.35 13.50
C GLY A 157 11.35 -13.38 12.33
N GLU A 158 12.16 -13.75 11.33
CA GLU A 158 12.31 -12.92 10.14
C GLU A 158 10.98 -12.86 9.34
N PRO A 159 10.49 -11.65 9.00
CA PRO A 159 9.27 -11.50 8.22
C PRO A 159 9.47 -12.11 6.82
N ILE A 160 8.41 -12.65 6.24
CA ILE A 160 8.45 -13.25 4.89
C ILE A 160 8.87 -12.18 3.86
N TYR A 161 8.51 -10.92 4.12
CA TYR A 161 8.86 -9.77 3.31
C TYR A 161 9.45 -8.67 4.20
N SER A 162 10.76 -8.42 4.09
CA SER A 162 11.48 -7.44 4.91
C SER A 162 11.79 -6.12 4.19
N GLY A 163 11.64 -6.07 2.86
CA GLY A 163 11.87 -4.83 2.11
C GLY A 163 10.68 -3.88 2.20
N ILE A 164 10.91 -2.62 2.60
CA ILE A 164 10.06 -1.53 2.14
C ILE A 164 10.69 -1.05 0.85
N GLY A 165 10.07 -1.41 -0.28
CA GLY A 165 10.46 -0.80 -1.53
C GLY A 165 9.99 0.65 -1.49
N GLN A 166 10.92 1.59 -1.34
CA GLN A 166 10.72 2.80 -2.13
C GLN A 166 10.48 2.33 -3.58
N PRO A 167 9.54 2.93 -4.34
CA PRO A 167 9.51 2.71 -5.78
C PRO A 167 10.95 2.86 -6.20
N PRO A 168 11.54 1.91 -6.97
CA PRO A 168 12.95 1.92 -7.28
C PRO A 168 13.29 3.38 -7.54
N GLU A 169 14.15 3.94 -6.67
CA GLU A 169 14.49 5.35 -6.75
C GLU A 169 14.74 5.65 -8.23
N LYS A 170 14.66 6.89 -8.65
CA LYS A 170 15.02 7.26 -10.03
C LYS A 170 16.43 6.78 -10.49
N ILE A 171 17.15 5.94 -9.75
CA ILE A 171 17.91 4.75 -10.19
C ILE A 171 17.07 3.76 -11.04
N LYS A 172 16.99 3.81 -12.36
CA LYS A 172 17.41 4.72 -13.43
C LYS A 172 16.67 4.08 -14.61
N ARG A 173 15.43 4.51 -14.90
CA ARG A 173 14.73 4.05 -16.13
C ARG A 173 15.62 4.21 -17.35
N ARG A 174 16.47 5.24 -17.32
CA ARG A 174 17.55 5.48 -18.27
C ARG A 174 18.60 4.36 -18.24
N GLU A 175 19.19 3.98 -17.11
CA GLU A 175 20.14 2.84 -17.07
C GLU A 175 19.49 1.50 -17.45
N LEU A 176 18.25 1.24 -17.06
CA LEU A 176 17.59 0.01 -17.46
C LEU A 176 17.34 0.01 -18.98
N ALA A 177 16.94 1.16 -19.54
CA ALA A 177 16.80 1.34 -20.98
C ALA A 177 18.15 1.27 -21.71
N ASP A 178 19.22 1.85 -21.15
CA ASP A 178 20.57 1.84 -21.69
C ASP A 178 21.13 0.41 -21.70
N ARG A 179 20.94 -0.37 -20.63
CA ARG A 179 21.34 -1.78 -20.57
C ARG A 179 20.52 -2.67 -21.50
N LEU A 180 19.23 -2.39 -21.68
CA LEU A 180 18.38 -3.09 -22.65
C LEU A 180 18.78 -2.77 -24.09
N LEU A 181 19.12 -1.50 -24.36
CA LEU A 181 19.60 -1.04 -25.65
C LEU A 181 20.95 -1.67 -26.00
N GLU A 182 21.91 -1.67 -25.06
CA GLU A 182 23.21 -2.34 -25.22
C GLU A 182 23.04 -3.84 -25.55
N ALA A 183 22.19 -4.55 -24.81
CA ALA A 183 21.96 -5.97 -25.04
C ALA A 183 21.26 -6.27 -26.39
N LEU A 184 20.40 -5.35 -26.86
CA LEU A 184 19.76 -5.46 -28.19
C LEU A 184 20.76 -5.22 -29.31
N LEU A 185 21.65 -4.24 -29.16
CA LEU A 185 22.68 -3.92 -30.13
C LEU A 185 23.71 -5.03 -30.26
N GLU A 186 24.13 -5.62 -29.14
CA GLU A 186 25.01 -6.79 -29.11
C GLU A 186 24.40 -7.97 -29.88
N LYS A 187 23.09 -8.24 -29.70
CA LYS A 187 22.39 -9.30 -30.43
C LYS A 187 22.23 -9.04 -31.92
N LEU A 188 22.11 -7.77 -32.31
CA LEU A 188 21.97 -7.36 -33.70
C LEU A 188 23.34 -7.19 -34.40
N GLY A 189 24.45 -7.30 -33.66
CA GLY A 189 25.78 -7.04 -34.18
C GLY A 189 26.00 -5.59 -34.60
N ALA A 190 25.22 -4.67 -34.04
CA ALA A 190 25.21 -3.26 -34.39
C ALA A 190 25.82 -2.41 -33.26
N SER A 191 26.35 -1.24 -33.58
CA SER A 191 26.85 -0.28 -32.59
C SER A 191 25.97 0.96 -32.51
N LEU A 192 26.03 1.67 -31.37
CA LEU A 192 25.32 2.94 -31.16
C LEU A 192 25.70 4.01 -32.20
N GLU A 193 26.92 3.95 -32.76
CA GLU A 193 27.42 4.89 -33.78
C GLU A 193 26.78 4.65 -35.17
N GLU A 194 26.24 3.46 -35.42
CA GLU A 194 25.55 3.14 -36.70
C GLU A 194 24.08 3.60 -36.72
N LEU A 195 23.54 4.00 -35.55
CA LEU A 195 22.14 4.42 -35.37
C LEU A 195 21.97 5.93 -35.12
N ALA A 196 23.07 6.68 -34.97
CA ALA A 196 23.08 8.13 -34.77
C ALA A 196 23.20 8.88 -36.11
#